data_AF-A0A846XDL3-F1
#
_entry.id   AF-A0A846XDL3-F1
#
_cell.length_a   1.000
_cell.length_b   1.000
_cell.length_c   1.000
_cell.angle_alpha   90.00
_cell.angle_beta   90.00
_cell.angle_gamma   90.00
#
_symmetry.space_group_name_H-M   'P 1'
#
loop_
_entity.id
_entity.type
_entity.pdbx_description
1 polymer ?
#
loop_
_entity_poly.entity_id
_entity_poly.type
_entity_poly.pdbx_seq_one_letter_code
_entity_poly.pdbx_strand_id
1 'polypeptide(L)'
;MPHFPYSTAGPALFAGLAVLAFGGIAVETSIVYPNVFHDVPDSLAEASEFFDVVGPGDVLPPLGAFTVLAGLVAVATAWRITAARRWLVAGLLTLLGGEFLFSVLYFWPRNEIMFDEGTAVHSVEFLRRTATEFETAHWVRLAVSAVTALLAVTGFLRAYRQQVRREVAA
;
A
#
# COMPACT_ATOMS: atom_id res chain seq x y z
N MET A 1 -16.64 -34.67 0.28
CA MET A 1 -16.34 -33.27 0.63
C MET A 1 -15.26 -32.79 -0.34
N PRO A 2 -15.46 -31.69 -1.08
CA PRO A 2 -14.45 -31.22 -2.03
C PRO A 2 -13.18 -30.84 -1.26
N HIS A 3 -12.09 -31.57 -1.52
CA HIS A 3 -10.75 -31.23 -1.06
C HIS A 3 -10.29 -30.02 -1.87
N PHE A 4 -10.58 -28.79 -1.40
CA PHE A 4 -9.88 -27.63 -1.95
C PHE A 4 -8.39 -27.83 -1.69
N PRO A 5 -7.54 -27.94 -2.73
CA PRO A 5 -6.13 -28.12 -2.54
C PRO A 5 -5.58 -26.88 -1.82
N TYR A 6 -4.72 -27.12 -0.85
CA TYR A 6 -3.94 -26.07 -0.20
C TYR A 6 -3.06 -25.41 -1.28
N SER A 7 -3.37 -24.17 -1.65
CA SER A 7 -2.61 -23.43 -2.65
C SER A 7 -1.83 -22.29 -2.00
N THR A 8 -0.51 -22.32 -2.17
CA THR A 8 0.41 -21.25 -1.75
C THR A 8 0.48 -20.11 -2.77
N ALA A 9 -0.13 -20.25 -3.95
CA ALA A 9 -0.13 -19.23 -4.99
C ALA A 9 -0.81 -17.91 -4.53
N GLY A 10 -1.94 -18.01 -3.83
CA GLY A 10 -2.63 -16.84 -3.27
C GLY A 10 -1.73 -16.07 -2.27
N PRO A 11 -1.21 -16.72 -1.21
CA PRO A 11 -0.26 -16.11 -0.29
C PRO A 11 0.99 -15.55 -0.97
N ALA A 12 1.55 -16.25 -1.98
CA ALA A 12 2.71 -15.77 -2.72
C ALA A 12 2.40 -14.49 -3.49
N LEU A 13 1.27 -14.44 -4.19
CA LEU A 13 0.82 -13.25 -4.93
C LEU A 13 0.60 -12.07 -3.99
N PHE A 14 -0.07 -12.29 -2.85
CA PHE A 14 -0.29 -11.24 -1.87
C PHE A 14 1.04 -10.71 -1.31
N ALA A 15 1.96 -11.60 -0.94
CA ALA A 15 3.29 -11.19 -0.46
C ALA A 15 4.07 -10.39 -1.51
N GLY A 16 4.06 -10.84 -2.78
CA GLY A 16 4.75 -10.15 -3.87
C GLY A 16 4.18 -8.75 -4.12
N LEU A 17 2.86 -8.61 -4.19
CA LEU A 17 2.21 -7.31 -4.38
C LEU A 17 2.40 -6.39 -3.17
N ALA A 18 2.34 -6.91 -1.94
CA ALA A 18 2.59 -6.11 -0.75
C ALA A 18 4.02 -5.57 -0.70
N VAL A 19 5.01 -6.36 -1.11
CA VAL A 19 6.42 -5.90 -1.24
C VAL A 19 6.57 -4.86 -2.34
N LEU A 20 5.91 -5.07 -3.49
CA LEU A 20 5.91 -4.10 -4.59
C LEU A 20 5.31 -2.76 -4.16
N ALA A 21 4.15 -2.80 -3.49
CA ALA A 21 3.48 -1.60 -2.97
C ALA A 21 4.35 -0.88 -1.92
N PHE A 22 4.96 -1.61 -1.00
CA PHE A 22 5.94 -1.04 -0.05
C PHE A 22 7.10 -0.34 -0.78
N GLY A 23 7.66 -0.96 -1.81
CA GLY A 23 8.71 -0.35 -2.63
C GLY A 23 8.26 0.94 -3.31
N GLY A 24 7.05 0.96 -3.89
CA GLY A 24 6.46 2.16 -4.47
C GLY A 24 6.30 3.29 -3.45
N ILE A 25 5.73 2.99 -2.29
CA ILE A 25 5.54 3.95 -1.19
C ILE A 25 6.90 4.44 -0.67
N ALA A 26 7.93 3.60 -0.63
CA ALA A 26 9.28 4.01 -0.23
C ALA A 26 9.88 5.03 -1.20
N VAL A 27 9.75 4.79 -2.51
CA VAL A 27 10.18 5.72 -3.56
C VAL A 27 9.41 7.03 -3.47
N GLU A 28 8.10 6.95 -3.29
CA GLU A 28 7.28 8.13 -3.10
C GLU A 28 7.73 8.97 -1.90
N THR A 29 7.88 8.34 -0.74
CA THR A 29 8.23 9.01 0.52
C THR A 29 9.61 9.64 0.48
N SER A 30 10.57 8.96 -0.16
CA SER A 30 11.99 9.33 -0.06
C SER A 30 12.49 10.15 -1.25
N ILE A 31 11.81 10.06 -2.40
CA ILE A 31 12.23 10.70 -3.65
C ILE A 31 11.13 11.59 -4.19
N VAL A 32 9.91 11.07 -4.41
CA VAL A 32 8.88 11.84 -5.13
C VAL A 32 8.39 13.02 -4.30
N TYR A 33 7.83 12.79 -3.11
CA TYR A 33 7.22 13.84 -2.31
C TYR A 33 8.18 14.95 -1.86
N PRO A 34 9.45 14.65 -1.50
CA PRO A 34 10.43 15.69 -1.25
C PRO A 34 10.67 16.62 -2.45
N ASN A 35 10.54 16.13 -3.69
CA ASN A 35 10.66 16.97 -4.88
C ASN A 35 9.35 17.70 -5.20
N VAL A 36 8.20 17.06 -5.01
CA VAL A 36 6.88 17.67 -5.24
C VAL A 36 6.61 18.83 -4.28
N PHE A 37 7.08 18.75 -3.04
CA PHE A 37 6.78 19.71 -1.97
C PHE A 37 7.94 20.63 -1.59
N HIS A 38 9.02 20.67 -2.36
CA HIS A 38 10.24 21.40 -1.99
C HIS A 38 10.08 22.93 -1.93
N ASP A 39 9.17 23.52 -2.72
CA ASP A 39 8.91 24.97 -2.76
C ASP A 39 7.45 25.27 -3.07
N VAL A 40 6.56 24.90 -2.15
CA VAL A 40 5.12 25.14 -2.28
C VAL A 40 4.82 26.66 -2.24
N PRO A 41 4.03 27.19 -3.20
CA PRO A 41 3.16 26.48 -4.13
C PRO A 41 3.78 26.23 -5.52
N ASP A 42 4.90 26.87 -5.86
CA ASP A 42 5.45 26.83 -7.22
C ASP A 42 5.80 25.40 -7.65
N SER A 43 6.36 24.60 -6.74
CA SER A 43 6.68 23.20 -6.98
C SER A 43 5.46 22.30 -7.23
N LEU A 44 4.24 22.71 -6.81
CA LEU A 44 3.02 21.95 -7.09
C LEU A 44 2.63 22.05 -8.57
N ALA A 45 2.79 23.23 -9.17
CA ALA A 45 2.52 23.43 -10.59
C ALA A 45 3.53 22.64 -11.45
N GLU A 46 4.81 22.68 -11.07
CA GLU A 46 5.87 21.89 -11.72
C GLU A 46 5.62 20.38 -11.61
N ALA A 47 5.15 19.91 -10.44
CA ALA A 47 4.80 18.52 -10.24
C ALA A 47 3.62 18.09 -11.13
N SER A 48 2.58 18.92 -11.24
CA SER A 48 1.45 18.66 -12.14
C SER A 48 1.90 18.59 -13.60
N GLU A 49 2.80 19.47 -14.03
CA GLU A 49 3.39 19.43 -15.38
C GLU A 49 4.26 18.17 -15.59
N PHE A 50 5.03 17.77 -14.60
CA PHE A 50 5.84 16.55 -14.66
C PHE A 50 4.99 15.27 -14.77
N PHE A 51 3.83 15.24 -14.10
CA PHE A 51 2.92 14.10 -14.07
C PHE A 51 1.75 14.19 -15.06
N ASP A 52 1.83 15.04 -16.10
CA ASP A 52 0.73 15.30 -17.05
C ASP A 52 0.25 14.05 -17.82
N VAL A 53 1.09 13.02 -17.96
CA VAL A 53 0.72 11.78 -18.68
C VAL A 53 0.41 10.61 -17.74
N VAL A 54 1.25 10.38 -16.74
CA VAL A 54 1.06 9.34 -15.71
C VAL A 54 1.59 9.85 -14.39
N GLY A 55 0.71 9.93 -13.39
CA GLY A 55 1.05 10.28 -12.03
C GLY A 55 0.96 9.10 -11.05
N PRO A 56 1.38 9.30 -9.79
CA PRO A 56 1.17 8.32 -8.73
C PRO A 56 -0.30 7.90 -8.56
N GLY A 57 -1.23 8.84 -8.80
CA GLY A 57 -2.68 8.64 -8.74
C GLY A 57 -3.23 7.65 -9.77
N ASP A 58 -2.55 7.45 -10.90
CA ASP A 58 -2.99 6.51 -11.95
C ASP A 58 -2.54 5.07 -11.68
N VAL A 59 -1.45 4.90 -10.92
CA VAL A 59 -0.77 3.61 -10.74
C VAL A 59 -1.09 2.99 -9.39
N LEU A 60 -1.03 3.78 -8.32
CA LEU A 60 -1.08 3.26 -6.95
C LEU A 60 -2.47 2.83 -6.49
N PRO A 61 -3.57 3.54 -6.79
CA PRO A 61 -4.90 3.07 -6.43
C PRO A 61 -5.27 1.72 -7.09
N PRO A 62 -5.04 1.50 -8.40
CA PRO A 62 -5.22 0.17 -8.99
C PRO A 62 -4.33 -0.89 -8.37
N LEU A 63 -3.04 -0.60 -8.14
CA LEU A 63 -2.12 -1.53 -7.46
C LEU A 63 -2.62 -1.89 -6.05
N GLY A 64 -3.10 -0.91 -5.29
CA GLY A 64 -3.69 -1.11 -3.97
C GLY A 64 -4.93 -2.01 -4.04
N ALA A 65 -5.84 -1.77 -4.99
CA ALA A 65 -7.01 -2.60 -5.20
C ALA A 65 -6.64 -4.05 -5.55
N PHE A 66 -5.69 -4.26 -6.46
CA PHE A 66 -5.17 -5.60 -6.77
C PHE A 66 -4.52 -6.28 -5.57
N THR A 67 -3.81 -5.52 -4.74
CA THR A 67 -3.18 -6.04 -3.52
C THR A 67 -4.24 -6.48 -2.50
N VAL A 68 -5.35 -5.74 -2.36
CA VAL A 68 -6.48 -6.12 -1.50
C VAL A 68 -7.13 -7.42 -2.02
N LEU A 69 -7.39 -7.51 -3.33
CA LEU A 69 -7.95 -8.71 -3.94
C LEU A 69 -7.03 -9.92 -3.73
N ALA A 70 -5.72 -9.75 -3.93
CA ALA A 70 -4.75 -10.80 -3.67
C ALA A 70 -4.73 -11.21 -2.19
N GLY A 71 -4.85 -10.26 -1.25
CA GLY A 71 -4.95 -10.54 0.18
C GLY A 71 -6.21 -11.36 0.53
N LEU A 72 -7.36 -11.03 -0.06
CA LEU A 72 -8.59 -11.80 0.09
C LEU A 72 -8.43 -13.23 -0.43
N VAL A 73 -7.86 -13.39 -1.63
CA VAL A 73 -7.57 -14.71 -2.23
C VAL A 73 -6.61 -15.49 -1.34
N ALA A 74 -5.54 -14.86 -0.85
CA ALA A 74 -4.57 -15.49 0.04
C ALA A 74 -5.20 -16.02 1.33
N VAL A 75 -6.06 -15.22 1.97
CA VAL A 75 -6.77 -15.64 3.18
C VAL A 75 -7.72 -16.79 2.87
N ALA A 76 -8.45 -16.74 1.76
CA ALA A 76 -9.38 -17.80 1.34
C ALA A 76 -8.65 -19.13 1.06
N THR A 77 -7.58 -19.13 0.26
CA THR A 77 -6.88 -20.36 -0.13
C THR A 77 -6.03 -20.95 1.00
N ALA A 78 -5.57 -20.12 1.94
CA ALA A 78 -4.78 -20.55 3.09
C ALA A 78 -5.57 -20.61 4.40
N TRP A 79 -6.91 -20.50 4.38
CA TRP A 79 -7.74 -20.43 5.59
C TRP A 79 -7.53 -21.63 6.53
N ARG A 80 -7.36 -22.82 5.95
CA ARG A 80 -7.14 -24.08 6.66
C ARG A 80 -5.69 -24.27 7.13
N ILE A 81 -4.77 -23.37 6.79
CA ILE A 81 -3.38 -23.38 7.22
C ILE A 81 -3.27 -22.55 8.51
N THR A 82 -3.45 -23.19 9.66
CA THR A 82 -3.48 -22.52 10.97
C THR A 82 -2.21 -21.74 11.27
N ALA A 83 -1.06 -22.21 10.76
CA ALA A 83 0.23 -21.54 10.88
C ALA A 83 0.29 -20.21 10.11
N ALA A 84 -0.44 -20.07 9.00
CA ALA A 84 -0.39 -18.89 8.12
C ALA A 84 -1.57 -17.94 8.33
N ARG A 85 -2.78 -18.46 8.60
CA ARG A 85 -4.04 -17.68 8.53
C ARG A 85 -4.02 -16.37 9.30
N ARG A 86 -3.46 -16.36 10.52
CA ARG A 86 -3.44 -15.15 11.38
C ARG A 86 -2.56 -14.05 10.80
N TRP A 87 -1.45 -14.43 10.15
CA TRP A 87 -0.52 -13.50 9.51
C TRP A 87 -1.12 -12.89 8.26
N LEU A 88 -1.79 -13.71 7.44
CA LEU A 88 -2.47 -13.25 6.23
C LEU A 88 -3.65 -12.35 6.55
N VAL A 89 -4.46 -12.69 7.56
CA VAL A 89 -5.56 -11.83 8.04
C VAL A 89 -5.01 -10.53 8.61
N ALA A 90 -3.98 -10.58 9.46
CA ALA A 90 -3.37 -9.37 10.00
C ALA A 90 -2.83 -8.47 8.88
N GLY A 91 -2.11 -9.02 7.90
CA GLY A 91 -1.60 -8.27 6.75
C GLY A 91 -2.72 -7.65 5.91
N LEU A 92 -3.83 -8.36 5.69
CA LEU A 92 -4.99 -7.81 4.99
C LEU A 92 -5.63 -6.66 5.79
N LEU A 93 -5.73 -6.79 7.11
CA LEU A 93 -6.30 -5.73 7.95
C LEU A 93 -5.39 -4.49 8.01
N THR A 94 -4.07 -4.66 8.08
CA THR A 94 -3.13 -3.53 8.01
C THR A 94 -3.16 -2.86 6.66
N LEU A 95 -3.32 -3.61 5.56
CA LEU A 95 -3.54 -3.05 4.22
C LEU A 95 -4.82 -2.22 4.16
N LEU A 96 -5.95 -2.77 4.60
CA LEU A 96 -7.24 -2.08 4.54
C LEU A 96 -7.28 -0.84 5.44
N GLY A 97 -6.73 -0.91 6.64
CA GLY A 97 -6.72 0.22 7.56
C GLY A 97 -5.64 1.26 7.22
N GLY A 98 -4.41 0.80 7.02
CA GLY A 98 -3.22 1.63 6.89
C GLY A 98 -2.95 2.18 5.50
N GLU A 99 -3.35 1.45 4.46
CA GLU A 99 -3.22 1.95 3.09
C GLU A 99 -4.55 2.51 2.60
N PHE A 100 -5.61 1.71 2.59
CA PHE A 100 -6.86 2.13 1.95
C PHE A 100 -7.60 3.19 2.77
N LEU A 101 -7.98 2.88 4.01
CA LEU A 101 -8.78 3.80 4.84
C LEU A 101 -8.00 5.08 5.17
N PHE A 102 -6.71 4.96 5.49
CA PHE A 102 -5.86 6.11 5.73
C PHE A 102 -5.73 7.00 4.49
N SER A 103 -5.63 6.42 3.28
CA SER A 103 -5.64 7.19 2.03
C SER A 103 -6.91 7.99 1.83
N VAL A 104 -8.07 7.34 1.93
CA VAL A 104 -9.37 7.99 1.71
C VAL A 104 -9.60 9.11 2.71
N LEU A 105 -9.29 8.89 3.99
CA LEU A 105 -9.61 9.84 5.05
C LEU A 105 -8.59 10.97 5.21
N TYR A 106 -7.33 10.74 4.82
CA TYR A 106 -6.24 11.68 5.11
C TYR A 106 -5.56 12.24 3.86
N PHE A 107 -5.18 11.37 2.92
CA PHE A 107 -4.38 11.77 1.75
C PHE A 107 -5.24 12.35 0.63
N TRP A 108 -6.42 11.80 0.34
CA TRP A 108 -7.29 12.33 -0.72
C TRP A 108 -7.71 13.79 -0.48
N PRO A 109 -8.21 14.18 0.72
CA PRO A 109 -8.57 15.58 0.96
C PRO A 109 -7.37 16.53 0.85
N ARG A 110 -6.17 16.07 1.21
CA ARG A 110 -4.94 16.88 1.11
C ARG A 110 -4.49 17.05 -0.33
N ASN A 111 -4.64 16.01 -1.15
CA ASN A 111 -4.39 16.12 -2.58
C ASN A 111 -5.37 17.11 -3.24
N GLU A 112 -6.66 17.06 -2.89
CA GLU A 112 -7.65 18.02 -3.38
C GLU A 112 -7.27 19.46 -2.99
N ILE A 113 -6.93 19.70 -1.72
CA ILE A 113 -6.45 20.99 -1.23
C ILE A 113 -5.22 21.50 -2.02
N MET A 114 -4.25 20.63 -2.27
CA MET A 114 -2.96 21.03 -2.87
C MET A 114 -3.01 21.14 -4.39
N PHE A 115 -3.65 20.20 -5.08
CA PHE A 115 -3.57 20.05 -6.53
C PHE A 115 -4.83 20.53 -7.27
N ASP A 116 -6.01 20.47 -6.65
CA ASP A 116 -7.26 20.89 -7.29
C ASP A 116 -7.68 22.30 -6.87
N GLU A 117 -7.63 22.60 -5.57
CA GLU A 117 -8.05 23.89 -5.01
C GLU A 117 -6.92 24.93 -5.05
N GLY A 118 -5.74 24.55 -4.56
CA GLY A 118 -4.51 25.34 -4.63
C GLY A 118 -4.65 26.77 -4.11
N THR A 119 -3.91 27.70 -4.73
CA THR A 119 -3.90 29.13 -4.34
C THR A 119 -5.16 29.89 -4.76
N ALA A 120 -6.04 29.27 -5.56
CA ALA A 120 -7.34 29.84 -5.90
C ALA A 120 -8.29 29.88 -4.69
N VAL A 121 -8.12 28.94 -3.74
CA VAL A 121 -8.96 28.80 -2.55
C VAL A 121 -8.17 29.06 -1.26
N HIS A 122 -6.90 28.65 -1.20
CA HIS A 122 -6.11 28.65 0.03
C HIS A 122 -4.92 29.61 0.01
N SER A 123 -4.47 30.03 1.19
CA SER A 123 -3.25 30.79 1.33
C SER A 123 -2.00 29.91 1.14
N VAL A 124 -0.89 30.52 0.70
CA VAL A 124 0.40 29.83 0.56
C VAL A 124 0.84 29.17 1.88
N GLU A 125 0.67 29.86 3.01
CA GLU A 125 1.01 29.33 4.33
C GLU A 125 0.22 28.05 4.65
N PHE A 126 -1.07 28.02 4.28
CA PHE A 126 -1.92 26.85 4.47
C PHE A 126 -1.49 25.68 3.58
N LEU A 127 -1.13 25.94 2.33
CA LEU A 127 -0.63 24.91 1.41
C LEU A 127 0.69 24.32 1.88
N ARG A 128 1.65 25.16 2.33
CA ARG A 128 2.93 24.70 2.89
C ARG A 128 2.75 23.80 4.11
N ARG A 129 1.83 24.20 4.99
CA ARG A 129 1.47 23.37 6.15
C ARG A 129 0.86 22.04 5.71
N THR A 130 -0.09 22.09 4.77
CA THR A 130 -0.75 20.88 4.23
C THR A 130 0.27 19.92 3.61
N ALA A 131 1.25 20.43 2.87
CA ALA A 131 2.33 19.63 2.30
C ALA A 131 3.20 18.99 3.38
N THR A 132 3.58 19.74 4.42
CA THR A 132 4.34 19.18 5.56
C THR A 132 3.57 18.08 6.29
N GLU A 133 2.26 18.29 6.49
CA GLU A 133 1.38 17.28 7.07
C GLU A 133 1.29 16.02 6.19
N PHE A 134 1.20 16.20 4.88
CA PHE A 134 1.18 15.11 3.90
C PHE A 134 2.47 14.29 3.96
N GLU A 135 3.64 14.93 3.87
CA GLU A 135 4.95 14.25 3.93
C GLU A 135 5.14 13.50 5.24
N THR A 136 4.79 14.14 6.36
CA THR A 136 4.87 13.51 7.69
C THR A 136 4.00 12.27 7.78
N ALA A 137 2.76 12.34 7.26
CA ALA A 137 1.87 11.19 7.22
C ALA A 137 2.38 10.10 6.28
N HIS A 138 3.10 10.44 5.21
CA HIS A 138 3.64 9.46 4.27
C HIS A 138 4.72 8.58 4.91
N TRP A 139 5.50 9.10 5.87
CA TRP A 139 6.39 8.29 6.69
C TRP A 139 5.65 7.26 7.55
N VAL A 140 4.49 7.63 8.10
CA VAL A 140 3.63 6.70 8.84
C VAL A 140 3.10 5.62 7.89
N ARG A 141 2.63 6.01 6.70
CA ARG A 141 2.18 5.08 5.66
C ARG A 141 3.30 4.12 5.23
N LEU A 142 4.53 4.61 5.09
CA LEU A 142 5.69 3.78 4.80
C LEU A 142 5.93 2.72 5.88
N ALA A 143 5.81 3.10 7.16
CA ALA A 143 5.93 2.14 8.26
C ALA A 143 4.82 1.07 8.22
N VAL A 144 3.57 1.46 7.93
CA VAL A 144 2.44 0.53 7.88
C VAL A 144 2.48 -0.39 6.66
N SER A 145 2.91 0.10 5.49
CA SER A 145 3.17 -0.75 4.31
C SER A 145 4.27 -1.76 4.59
N ALA A 146 5.34 -1.37 5.29
CA ALA A 146 6.39 -2.31 5.72
C ALA A 146 5.82 -3.43 6.60
N VAL A 147 5.00 -3.07 7.60
CA VAL A 147 4.32 -4.05 8.46
C VAL A 147 3.43 -4.99 7.63
N THR A 148 2.65 -4.43 6.69
CA THR A 148 1.80 -5.21 5.77
C THR A 148 2.63 -6.22 4.96
N ALA A 149 3.72 -5.78 4.35
CA ALA A 149 4.62 -6.63 3.58
C ALA A 149 5.24 -7.74 4.43
N LEU A 150 5.73 -7.41 5.63
CA LEU A 150 6.30 -8.39 6.56
C LEU A 150 5.28 -9.44 6.99
N LEU A 151 4.05 -9.03 7.30
CA LEU A 151 2.96 -9.94 7.66
C LEU A 151 2.58 -10.86 6.49
N ALA A 152 2.46 -10.31 5.27
CA ALA A 152 2.14 -11.06 4.06
C ALA A 152 3.23 -12.09 3.73
N VAL A 153 4.51 -11.68 3.70
CA VAL A 153 5.66 -12.57 3.47
C VAL A 153 5.73 -13.65 4.54
N THR A 154 5.55 -13.30 5.80
CA THR A 154 5.55 -14.26 6.90
C THR A 154 4.41 -15.28 6.76
N GLY A 155 3.22 -14.82 6.38
CA GLY A 155 2.08 -15.69 6.09
C GLY A 155 2.36 -16.66 4.94
N PHE A 156 2.93 -16.16 3.85
CA PHE A 156 3.36 -16.98 2.71
C PHE A 156 4.40 -18.03 3.11
N LEU A 157 5.49 -17.64 3.78
CA LEU A 157 6.54 -18.58 4.19
C LEU A 157 6.02 -19.68 5.11
N ARG A 158 5.09 -19.36 6.01
CA ARG A 158 4.45 -20.38 6.86
C ARG A 158 3.53 -21.31 6.08
N ALA A 159 2.79 -20.79 5.10
CA ALA A 159 1.97 -21.62 4.21
C ALA A 159 2.84 -22.57 3.38
N TYR A 160 3.92 -22.04 2.78
CA TYR A 160 4.88 -22.81 2.01
C TYR A 160 5.55 -23.91 2.82
N ARG A 161 6.03 -23.59 4.03
CA ARG A 161 6.62 -24.60 4.94
C ARG A 161 5.65 -25.74 5.26
N GLN A 162 4.36 -25.45 5.41
CA GLN A 162 3.36 -26.49 5.69
C GLN A 162 3.05 -27.35 4.47
N GLN A 163 3.09 -26.79 3.26
CA GLN A 163 2.97 -27.55 2.02
C GLN A 163 4.13 -28.54 1.87
N VAL A 164 5.38 -28.08 1.97
CA VAL A 164 6.58 -28.93 1.85
C VAL A 164 6.57 -30.07 2.88
N ARG A 165 6.18 -29.78 4.13
CA ARG A 165 6.08 -30.82 5.18
C ARG A 165 5.09 -31.93 4.87
N ARG A 166 4.03 -31.63 4.11
CA ARG A 166 3.04 -32.62 3.70
C ARG A 166 3.51 -33.43 2.51
N GLU A 167 4.16 -32.78 1.55
CA GLU A 167 4.75 -33.46 0.39
C GLU A 167 5.82 -34.48 0.82
N VAL A 168 6.63 -34.16 1.84
CA VAL A 168 7.63 -35.10 2.40
C VAL A 168 6.99 -36.24 3.21
N ALA A 169 5.79 -36.05 3.74
CA ALA A 169 5.11 -37.04 4.59
C ALA A 169 4.12 -37.95 3.84
N ALA A 170 3.88 -37.68 2.55
CA ALA A 170 3.03 -38.45 1.65
C ALA A 170 3.86 -39.48 0.87
#